data_AF-A0A7Z9JN40-F1
#
_entry.id   AF-A0A7Z9JN40-F1
#
_cell.length_a   1.000
_cell.length_b   1.000
_cell.length_c   1.000
_cell.angle_alpha   90.00
_cell.angle_beta   90.00
_cell.angle_gamma   90.00
#
_symmetry.space_group_name_H-M   'P 1'
#
loop_
_entity.id
_entity.type
_entity.pdbx_description
1 polymer ?
#
loop_
_entity_poly.entity_id
_entity_poly.type
_entity_poly.pdbx_seq_one_letter_code
_entity_poly.pdbx_strand_id
1 'polypeptide(L)'
;YWKDTGSKPESLNMVVVGGAAPPRALIATMEGEFGIEFRHAWGMTEMSPLGSVNTLLPTHRAQSVEEYSHFQTKQGRPPFGVQIRIVDDDGKPLPHDGIMFGELQVRGPWVVDGYFKEEESRLTPDGWFPTGDVATIDSQSYIQITDRTKDLIKSGGEWISSIDVENTAMGHPDIVMAAVIGIPHEKWGERPLMIAVATPDSSPTKESVLAYLSETLAKWQLPDDVIFVDELPMGATGKVRKVTLREEYGGE
;
A
#
# COMPACT_ATOMS: atom_id res chain seq x y z
N TYR A 1 -2.26 -19.65 -16.12
CA TYR A 1 -3.38 -20.60 -16.35
C TYR A 1 -4.33 -20.13 -17.46
N TRP A 2 -5.21 -19.15 -17.28
CA TRP A 2 -6.17 -18.76 -18.35
C TRP A 2 -5.50 -18.29 -19.65
N LYS A 3 -4.33 -17.63 -19.57
CA LYS A 3 -3.51 -17.31 -20.73
C LYS A 3 -3.01 -18.57 -21.46
N ASP A 4 -2.59 -19.58 -20.70
CA ASP A 4 -2.01 -20.82 -21.22
C ASP A 4 -3.09 -21.77 -21.78
N THR A 5 -4.28 -21.76 -21.19
CA THR A 5 -5.39 -22.63 -21.59
C THR A 5 -6.37 -21.97 -22.55
N GLY A 6 -6.28 -20.65 -22.74
CA GLY A 6 -7.23 -19.87 -23.52
C GLY A 6 -8.66 -19.89 -22.99
N SER A 7 -8.86 -20.27 -21.72
CA SER A 7 -10.18 -20.50 -21.13
C SER A 7 -10.38 -19.73 -19.83
N LYS A 8 -11.18 -18.67 -19.87
CA LYS A 8 -11.80 -18.06 -18.69
C LYS A 8 -13.20 -18.66 -18.48
N PRO A 9 -13.76 -18.66 -17.25
CA PRO A 9 -15.17 -18.97 -17.06
C PRO A 9 -16.06 -18.00 -17.86
N GLU A 10 -16.97 -18.52 -18.68
CA GLU A 10 -17.81 -17.71 -19.57
C GLU A 10 -18.68 -16.69 -18.82
N SER A 11 -19.18 -17.08 -17.64
CA SER A 11 -20.05 -16.25 -16.80
C SER A 11 -19.31 -15.25 -15.91
N LEU A 12 -17.98 -15.31 -15.85
CA LEU A 12 -17.20 -14.40 -15.01
C LEU A 12 -17.02 -13.05 -15.71
N ASN A 13 -17.64 -12.03 -15.12
CA ASN A 13 -17.70 -10.66 -15.66
C ASN A 13 -17.08 -9.61 -14.72
N MET A 14 -16.90 -9.93 -13.43
CA MET A 14 -16.34 -9.01 -12.44
C MET A 14 -15.57 -9.78 -11.37
N VAL A 15 -14.47 -9.21 -10.91
CA VAL A 15 -13.77 -9.63 -9.70
C VAL A 15 -13.63 -8.46 -8.73
N VAL A 16 -13.83 -8.73 -7.44
CA VAL A 16 -13.53 -7.79 -6.36
C VAL A 16 -12.33 -8.34 -5.60
N VAL A 17 -11.26 -7.56 -5.56
CA VAL A 17 -10.01 -7.93 -4.88
C VAL A 17 -9.72 -6.91 -3.81
N GLY A 18 -9.40 -7.37 -2.61
CA GLY A 18 -9.04 -6.51 -1.49
C GLY A 18 -8.02 -7.16 -0.58
N GLY A 19 -7.62 -6.44 0.46
CA GLY A 19 -6.64 -6.89 1.46
C GLY A 19 -5.19 -6.60 1.09
N ALA A 20 -4.83 -6.54 -0.20
CA ALA A 20 -3.55 -6.06 -0.70
C ALA A 20 -3.73 -5.31 -2.03
N ALA A 21 -2.81 -4.39 -2.33
CA ALA A 21 -2.83 -3.66 -3.60
C ALA A 21 -2.54 -4.64 -4.76
N PRO A 22 -3.44 -4.76 -5.75
CA PRO A 22 -3.23 -5.64 -6.88
C PRO A 22 -2.20 -5.04 -7.86
N PRO A 23 -1.31 -5.85 -8.46
CA PRO A 23 -0.38 -5.37 -9.47
C PRO A 23 -1.13 -4.77 -10.67
N ARG A 24 -0.68 -3.62 -11.19
CA ARG A 24 -1.30 -2.96 -12.36
C ARG A 24 -1.40 -3.90 -13.57
N ALA A 25 -0.39 -4.76 -13.78
CA ALA A 25 -0.38 -5.74 -14.87
C ALA A 25 -1.53 -6.76 -14.77
N LEU A 26 -1.93 -7.14 -13.55
CA LEU A 26 -3.06 -8.03 -13.32
C LEU A 26 -4.38 -7.35 -13.72
N ILE A 27 -4.58 -6.10 -13.30
CA ILE A 27 -5.76 -5.30 -13.64
C ILE A 27 -5.88 -5.17 -15.17
N ALA A 28 -4.79 -4.74 -15.82
CA ALA A 28 -4.74 -4.56 -17.27
C ALA A 28 -5.03 -5.86 -18.04
N THR A 29 -4.49 -6.99 -17.56
CA THR A 29 -4.77 -8.31 -18.14
C THR A 29 -6.25 -8.68 -17.99
N MET A 30 -6.83 -8.53 -16.79
CA MET A 30 -8.21 -8.89 -16.52
C MET A 30 -9.20 -8.10 -17.37
N GLU A 31 -9.01 -6.79 -17.47
CA GLU A 31 -9.91 -5.94 -18.24
C GLU A 31 -9.66 -6.01 -19.74
N GLY A 32 -8.39 -5.95 -20.17
CA GLY A 32 -8.02 -5.85 -21.59
C GLY A 32 -8.11 -7.19 -22.34
N GLU A 33 -7.54 -8.25 -21.79
CA GLU A 33 -7.50 -9.57 -22.46
C GLU A 33 -8.76 -10.40 -22.18
N PHE A 34 -9.27 -10.33 -20.94
CA PHE A 34 -10.38 -11.18 -20.51
C PHE A 34 -11.73 -10.47 -20.43
N GLY A 35 -11.79 -9.14 -20.58
CA GLY A 35 -13.03 -8.37 -20.49
C GLY A 35 -13.72 -8.45 -19.13
N ILE A 36 -12.97 -8.73 -18.06
CA ILE A 36 -13.47 -8.86 -16.69
C ILE A 36 -13.28 -7.53 -15.97
N GLU A 37 -14.36 -6.95 -15.46
CA GLU A 37 -14.30 -5.74 -14.63
C GLU A 37 -13.51 -6.02 -13.35
N PHE A 38 -12.48 -5.23 -13.10
CA PHE A 38 -11.67 -5.35 -11.90
C PHE A 38 -12.03 -4.26 -10.88
N ARG A 39 -12.40 -4.65 -9.67
CA ARG A 39 -12.65 -3.72 -8.56
C ARG A 39 -11.69 -3.97 -7.42
N HIS A 40 -10.81 -3.02 -7.18
CA HIS A 40 -10.04 -2.97 -5.93
C HIS A 40 -10.95 -2.50 -4.80
N ALA A 41 -10.95 -3.17 -3.66
CA ALA A 41 -11.66 -2.73 -2.46
C ALA A 41 -10.71 -2.72 -1.27
N TRP A 42 -10.84 -1.70 -0.42
CA TRP A 42 -10.13 -1.63 0.84
C TRP A 42 -11.08 -1.68 2.03
N GLY A 43 -10.57 -2.24 3.10
CA GLY A 43 -11.32 -2.51 4.29
C GLY A 43 -10.48 -3.19 5.35
N MET A 44 -11.06 -3.29 6.55
CA MET A 44 -10.48 -3.96 7.70
C MET A 44 -11.60 -4.48 8.59
N THR A 45 -11.27 -5.39 9.51
CA THR A 45 -12.25 -6.01 10.42
C THR A 45 -13.10 -4.97 11.15
N GLU A 46 -12.47 -3.86 11.54
CA GLU A 46 -13.03 -2.72 12.25
C GLU A 46 -14.05 -1.90 11.43
N MET A 47 -14.23 -2.23 10.15
CA MET A 47 -15.17 -1.59 9.22
C MET A 47 -16.21 -2.56 8.62
N SER A 48 -16.35 -3.76 9.17
CA SER A 48 -17.39 -4.73 8.77
C SER A 48 -17.51 -5.14 7.27
N PRO A 49 -16.44 -5.41 6.49
CA PRO A 49 -15.10 -4.83 6.51
C PRO A 49 -14.97 -3.61 5.57
N LEU A 50 -16.03 -3.23 4.84
CA LEU A 50 -15.92 -2.39 3.65
C LEU A 50 -15.70 -0.90 3.97
N GLY A 51 -14.53 -0.38 3.60
CA GLY A 51 -14.20 1.04 3.70
C GLY A 51 -14.29 1.80 2.39
N SER A 52 -13.74 1.25 1.31
CA SER A 52 -13.81 1.85 -0.02
C SER A 52 -13.86 0.80 -1.13
N VAL A 53 -14.43 1.19 -2.27
CA VAL A 53 -14.43 0.39 -3.50
C VAL A 53 -14.01 1.27 -4.66
N ASN A 54 -13.09 0.76 -5.47
CA ASN A 54 -12.68 1.39 -6.69
C ASN A 54 -13.79 1.23 -7.73
N THR A 55 -14.42 2.35 -8.01
CA THR A 55 -15.39 2.49 -9.10
C THR A 55 -15.00 3.71 -9.89
N LEU A 56 -14.79 3.55 -11.19
CA LEU A 56 -14.48 4.67 -12.08
C LEU A 56 -15.70 5.57 -12.23
N LEU A 57 -15.48 6.88 -12.14
CA LEU A 57 -16.51 7.87 -12.43
C LEU A 57 -16.81 7.89 -13.94
N PRO A 58 -18.00 8.40 -14.34
CA PRO A 58 -18.32 8.57 -15.76
C PRO A 58 -17.26 9.38 -16.52
N THR A 59 -16.64 10.37 -15.87
CA THR A 59 -15.56 11.18 -16.45
C THR A 59 -14.30 10.38 -16.77
N HIS A 60 -13.96 9.39 -15.95
CA HIS A 60 -12.80 8.53 -16.18
C HIS A 60 -13.04 7.56 -17.33
N ARG A 61 -14.25 7.01 -17.42
CA ARG A 61 -14.65 6.11 -18.52
C ARG A 61 -14.66 6.78 -19.89
N ALA A 62 -14.67 8.11 -19.93
CA ALA A 62 -14.58 8.89 -21.16
C ALA A 62 -13.13 9.16 -21.61
N GLN A 63 -12.13 8.82 -20.77
CA GLN A 63 -10.71 8.96 -21.07
C GLN A 63 -10.15 7.66 -21.67
N SER A 64 -8.93 7.73 -22.23
CA SER A 64 -8.23 6.53 -22.67
C SER A 64 -7.85 5.63 -21.49
N VAL A 65 -7.68 4.33 -21.75
CA VAL A 65 -7.25 3.34 -20.74
C VAL A 65 -5.98 3.76 -20.03
N GLU A 66 -5.05 4.34 -20.78
CA GLU A 66 -3.76 4.77 -20.25
C GLU A 66 -3.93 5.93 -19.25
N GLU A 67 -4.83 6.88 -19.56
CA GLU A 67 -5.12 8.04 -18.72
C GLU A 67 -5.86 7.68 -17.42
N TYR A 68 -6.81 6.74 -17.46
CA TYR A 68 -7.55 6.37 -16.24
C TYR A 68 -6.90 5.23 -15.44
N SER A 69 -5.90 4.53 -16.00
CA SER A 69 -5.25 3.37 -15.37
C SER A 69 -4.71 3.65 -13.96
N HIS A 70 -4.24 4.88 -13.70
CA HIS A 70 -3.77 5.29 -12.37
C HIS A 70 -4.90 5.27 -11.33
N PHE A 71 -6.15 5.53 -11.72
CA PHE A 71 -7.27 5.43 -10.79
C PHE A 71 -7.56 3.98 -10.41
N GLN A 72 -7.34 3.01 -11.30
CA GLN A 72 -7.69 1.61 -11.07
C GLN A 72 -6.86 0.94 -9.99
N THR A 73 -5.63 1.42 -9.78
CA THR A 73 -4.73 0.89 -8.75
C THR A 73 -5.08 1.41 -7.36
N LYS A 74 -5.79 2.55 -7.26
CA LYS A 74 -6.21 3.13 -5.99
C LYS A 74 -7.17 2.20 -5.24
N GLN A 75 -7.23 2.33 -3.92
CA GLN A 75 -8.15 1.56 -3.07
C GLN A 75 -9.62 1.92 -3.30
N GLY A 76 -9.86 3.09 -3.88
CA GLY A 76 -11.16 3.52 -4.34
C GLY A 76 -11.78 4.60 -3.47
N ARG A 77 -13.11 4.73 -3.58
CA ARG A 77 -13.87 5.78 -2.90
C ARG A 77 -14.78 5.19 -1.83
N PRO A 78 -15.02 5.91 -0.72
CA PRO A 78 -15.95 5.45 0.30
C PRO A 78 -17.39 5.45 -0.23
N PRO A 79 -18.19 4.40 0.07
CA PRO A 79 -19.62 4.44 -0.18
C PRO A 79 -20.31 5.40 0.80
N PHE A 80 -21.59 5.73 0.52
CA PHE A 80 -22.42 6.44 1.49
C PHE A 80 -22.39 5.71 2.85
N GLY A 81 -22.23 6.47 3.93
CA GLY A 81 -22.15 5.94 5.29
C GLY A 81 -20.72 5.94 5.85
N VAL A 82 -19.69 5.77 5.02
CA VAL A 82 -18.29 5.90 5.44
C VAL A 82 -17.79 7.29 5.11
N GLN A 83 -17.17 7.93 6.10
CA GLN A 83 -16.42 9.16 5.90
C GLN A 83 -14.94 8.88 6.19
N ILE A 84 -14.08 9.59 5.47
CA ILE A 84 -12.63 9.44 5.52
C ILE A 84 -11.99 10.82 5.71
N ARG A 85 -10.84 10.84 6.39
CA ARG A 85 -9.93 11.98 6.43
C ARG A 85 -8.50 11.49 6.56
N ILE A 86 -7.56 12.38 6.26
CA ILE A 86 -6.15 12.20 6.62
C ILE A 86 -5.74 13.31 7.59
N VAL A 87 -4.90 12.97 8.57
CA VAL A 87 -4.38 13.91 9.57
C VAL A 87 -2.86 13.88 9.66
N ASP A 88 -2.26 14.98 10.09
CA ASP A 88 -0.83 15.06 10.41
C ASP A 88 -0.51 14.48 11.80
N ASP A 89 0.77 14.56 12.22
CA ASP A 89 1.26 14.08 13.51
C ASP A 89 0.61 14.79 14.72
N ASP A 90 0.09 16.01 14.54
CA ASP A 90 -0.64 16.75 15.57
C ASP A 90 -2.13 16.38 15.60
N GLY A 91 -2.59 15.48 14.72
CA GLY A 91 -3.98 15.12 14.54
C GLY A 91 -4.79 16.19 13.78
N LYS A 92 -4.14 17.13 13.08
CA LYS A 92 -4.83 18.17 12.30
C LYS A 92 -5.20 17.63 10.92
N PRO A 93 -6.43 17.87 10.43
CA PRO A 93 -6.83 17.46 9.09
C PRO A 93 -5.96 18.07 7.99
N LEU A 94 -5.55 17.22 7.05
CA LEU A 94 -4.81 17.60 5.84
C LEU A 94 -5.75 17.75 4.62
N PRO A 95 -5.35 18.53 3.60
CA PRO A 95 -6.16 18.70 2.39
C PRO A 95 -6.26 17.40 1.58
N HIS A 96 -7.39 17.22 0.91
CA HIS A 96 -7.60 16.10 -0.03
C HIS A 96 -7.14 16.49 -1.44
N ASP A 97 -5.84 16.75 -1.62
CA ASP A 97 -5.23 17.14 -2.89
C ASP A 97 -4.60 15.97 -3.67
N GLY A 98 -4.53 14.78 -3.06
CA GLY A 98 -3.90 13.59 -3.61
C GLY A 98 -2.37 13.58 -3.49
N ILE A 99 -1.78 14.61 -2.88
CA ILE A 99 -0.34 14.82 -2.71
C ILE A 99 0.03 14.68 -1.24
N MET A 100 -0.65 15.42 -0.36
CA MET A 100 -0.45 15.33 1.07
C MET A 100 -0.92 13.96 1.57
N PHE A 101 -0.06 13.30 2.34
CA PHE A 101 -0.36 12.04 2.99
C PHE A 101 -0.39 12.23 4.50
N GLY A 102 -1.19 11.42 5.18
CA GLY A 102 -1.31 11.43 6.62
C GLY A 102 -2.02 10.18 7.13
N GLU A 103 -2.16 10.07 8.45
CA GLU A 103 -2.88 8.95 9.06
C GLU A 103 -4.32 8.95 8.55
N LEU A 104 -4.72 7.84 7.92
CA LEU A 104 -6.07 7.62 7.47
C LEU A 104 -6.96 7.35 8.68
N GLN A 105 -8.01 8.14 8.81
CA GLN A 105 -9.02 7.96 9.83
C GLN A 105 -10.40 7.85 9.20
N VAL A 106 -11.25 7.01 9.79
CA VAL A 106 -12.57 6.69 9.25
C VAL A 106 -13.65 6.81 10.29
N ARG A 107 -14.88 7.11 9.85
CA ARG A 107 -16.07 7.08 10.71
C ARG A 107 -17.29 6.65 9.91
N GLY A 108 -18.23 5.97 10.56
CA GLY A 108 -19.45 5.51 9.91
C GLY A 108 -20.25 4.54 10.76
N PRO A 109 -21.44 4.14 10.32
CA PRO A 109 -22.36 3.31 11.10
C PRO A 109 -21.92 1.85 11.24
N TRP A 110 -20.89 1.43 10.50
CA TRP A 110 -20.28 0.10 10.60
C TRP A 110 -18.78 0.15 10.92
N VAL A 111 -18.30 1.30 11.41
CA VAL A 111 -16.96 1.46 11.98
C VAL A 111 -17.04 1.21 13.48
N VAL A 112 -16.07 0.48 14.01
CA VAL A 112 -16.00 0.12 15.43
C VAL A 112 -15.82 1.34 16.33
N ASP A 113 -16.38 1.32 17.54
CA ASP A 113 -16.05 2.27 18.60
C ASP A 113 -14.84 1.82 19.43
N GLY A 114 -14.80 0.54 19.81
CA GLY A 114 -13.69 -0.08 20.55
C GLY A 114 -13.67 -1.59 20.39
N TYR A 115 -12.57 -2.23 20.81
CA TYR A 115 -12.42 -3.68 20.68
C TYR A 115 -13.19 -4.44 21.77
N PHE A 116 -13.48 -5.71 21.50
CA PHE A 116 -14.13 -6.58 22.46
C PHE A 116 -13.30 -6.68 23.75
N LYS A 117 -13.93 -6.41 24.90
CA LYS A 117 -13.34 -6.37 26.25
C LYS A 117 -12.41 -5.19 26.54
N GLU A 118 -12.36 -4.20 25.66
CA GLU A 118 -11.77 -2.92 26.00
C GLU A 118 -12.87 -1.98 26.51
N GLU A 119 -12.59 -1.30 27.62
CA GLU A 119 -13.54 -0.34 28.21
C GLU A 119 -13.44 1.05 27.58
N GLU A 120 -12.28 1.37 26.99
CA GLU A 120 -12.03 2.65 26.34
C GLU A 120 -12.33 2.58 24.84
N SER A 121 -12.95 3.66 24.33
CA SER A 121 -13.14 3.84 22.90
C SER A 121 -11.79 3.99 22.22
N ARG A 122 -11.66 3.41 21.03
CA ARG A 122 -10.52 3.58 20.13
C ARG A 122 -10.66 4.78 19.22
N LEU A 123 -11.78 5.49 19.30
CA LEU A 123 -11.99 6.70 18.54
C LEU A 123 -11.13 7.85 19.09
N THR A 124 -10.70 8.74 18.20
CA THR A 124 -10.18 10.05 18.58
C THR A 124 -11.23 10.83 19.38
N PRO A 125 -10.84 11.88 20.13
CA PRO A 125 -11.78 12.70 20.89
C PRO A 125 -12.93 13.30 20.06
N ASP A 126 -12.73 13.45 18.75
CA ASP A 126 -13.73 13.95 17.80
C ASP A 126 -14.42 12.85 16.97
N GLY A 127 -14.28 11.58 17.38
CA GLY A 127 -15.11 10.46 16.93
C GLY A 127 -14.64 9.76 15.65
N TRP A 128 -13.33 9.71 15.40
CA TRP A 128 -12.76 9.03 14.24
C TRP A 128 -11.94 7.81 14.65
N PHE A 129 -12.06 6.72 13.91
CA PHE A 129 -11.26 5.52 14.12
C PHE A 129 -9.92 5.64 13.37
N PRO A 130 -8.77 5.59 14.05
CA PRO A 130 -7.46 5.56 13.43
C PRO A 130 -7.20 4.18 12.79
N THR A 131 -7.03 4.11 11.47
CA THR A 131 -6.88 2.82 10.77
C THR A 131 -5.46 2.24 10.88
N GLY A 132 -4.49 3.07 11.28
CA GLY A 132 -3.07 2.74 11.22
C GLY A 132 -2.51 2.61 9.80
N ASP A 133 -3.28 3.05 8.78
CA ASP A 133 -2.80 3.24 7.42
C ASP A 133 -2.38 4.70 7.23
N VAL A 134 -1.43 4.94 6.34
CA VAL A 134 -1.15 6.25 5.79
C VAL A 134 -1.55 6.27 4.33
N ALA A 135 -2.25 7.33 3.96
CA ALA A 135 -2.84 7.47 2.64
C ALA A 135 -2.78 8.91 2.16
N THR A 136 -2.86 9.08 0.84
CA THR A 136 -3.34 10.32 0.23
C THR A 136 -4.81 10.17 -0.12
N ILE A 137 -5.54 11.29 -0.12
CA ILE A 137 -6.92 11.38 -0.59
C ILE A 137 -6.96 12.46 -1.65
N ASP A 138 -7.46 12.16 -2.85
CA ASP A 138 -7.61 13.17 -3.90
C ASP A 138 -8.94 13.95 -3.81
N SER A 139 -9.07 14.99 -4.63
CA SER A 139 -10.27 15.83 -4.69
C SER A 139 -11.54 15.07 -5.10
N GLN A 140 -11.38 13.87 -5.68
CA GLN A 140 -12.45 12.94 -6.02
C GLN A 140 -12.60 11.83 -4.96
N SER A 141 -12.01 11.99 -3.77
CA SER A 141 -12.07 11.07 -2.64
C SER A 141 -11.54 9.67 -2.93
N TYR A 142 -10.67 9.49 -3.93
CA TYR A 142 -9.95 8.23 -4.05
C TYR A 142 -8.85 8.17 -3.01
N ILE A 143 -8.81 7.06 -2.30
CA ILE A 143 -7.78 6.72 -1.33
C ILE A 143 -6.65 6.01 -2.07
N GLN A 144 -5.43 6.47 -1.86
CA GLN A 144 -4.21 5.75 -2.22
C GLN A 144 -3.44 5.49 -0.92
N ILE A 145 -3.44 4.23 -0.48
CA ILE A 145 -2.63 3.82 0.67
C ILE A 145 -1.18 3.81 0.23
N THR A 146 -0.37 4.58 0.96
CA THR A 146 1.06 4.70 0.73
C THR A 146 1.84 3.83 1.71
N ASP A 147 1.34 3.59 2.93
CA ASP A 147 1.97 2.69 3.89
C ASP A 147 1.07 2.34 5.09
N ARG A 148 1.58 1.55 6.05
CA ARG A 148 1.10 1.52 7.43
C ARG A 148 1.84 2.58 8.25
N THR A 149 1.18 3.21 9.22
CA THR A 149 1.80 4.23 10.08
C THR A 149 3.03 3.71 10.83
N LYS A 150 3.03 2.42 11.20
CA LYS A 150 4.17 1.76 11.84
C LYS A 150 5.29 1.38 10.87
N ASP A 151 5.02 1.42 9.57
CA ASP A 151 5.94 0.99 8.52
C ASP A 151 6.52 2.15 7.70
N LEU A 152 5.97 3.36 7.86
CA LEU A 152 6.62 4.59 7.42
C LEU A 152 7.95 4.83 8.10
N ILE A 153 8.89 5.35 7.32
CA ILE A 153 10.25 5.62 7.78
C ILE A 153 10.43 7.13 7.84
N LYS A 154 10.67 7.66 9.04
CA LYS A 154 10.82 9.10 9.27
C LYS A 154 12.29 9.48 9.17
N SER A 155 12.69 9.98 8.00
CA SER A 155 14.07 10.30 7.69
C SER A 155 14.29 11.79 7.49
N GLY A 156 14.99 12.42 8.42
CA GLY A 156 15.39 13.83 8.33
C GLY A 156 14.24 14.82 8.33
N GLY A 157 13.09 14.44 8.91
CA GLY A 157 11.87 15.25 8.92
C GLY A 157 10.93 15.00 7.74
N GLU A 158 11.34 14.18 6.77
CA GLU A 158 10.52 13.73 5.65
C GLU A 158 10.12 12.26 5.84
N TRP A 159 9.05 11.85 5.19
CA TRP A 159 8.57 10.48 5.26
C TRP A 159 8.94 9.71 3.99
N ILE A 160 9.37 8.47 4.17
CA ILE A 160 9.66 7.52 3.10
C ILE A 160 8.63 6.39 3.22
N SER A 161 7.85 6.17 2.15
CA SER A 161 6.98 5.00 2.03
C SER A 161 7.84 3.76 1.78
N SER A 162 7.81 2.82 2.72
CA SER A 162 8.47 1.53 2.56
C SER A 162 7.84 0.72 1.43
N ILE A 163 6.52 0.80 1.24
CA ILE A 163 5.79 0.10 0.18
C ILE A 163 6.17 0.63 -1.21
N ASP A 164 6.35 1.94 -1.38
CA ASP A 164 6.76 2.49 -2.69
C ASP A 164 8.17 2.00 -3.06
N VAL A 165 9.07 1.95 -2.08
CA VAL A 165 10.42 1.40 -2.28
C VAL A 165 10.36 -0.10 -2.60
N GLU A 166 9.54 -0.87 -1.89
CA GLU A 166 9.32 -2.31 -2.14
C GLU A 166 8.74 -2.58 -3.53
N ASN A 167 7.67 -1.88 -3.89
CA ASN A 167 7.01 -2.02 -5.19
C ASN A 167 7.97 -1.66 -6.34
N THR A 168 8.78 -0.63 -6.14
CA THR A 168 9.81 -0.26 -7.12
C THR A 168 10.86 -1.37 -7.22
N ALA A 169 11.35 -1.90 -6.09
CA ALA A 169 12.33 -2.99 -6.08
C ALA A 169 11.80 -4.26 -6.74
N MET A 170 10.52 -4.61 -6.53
CA MET A 170 9.88 -5.76 -7.18
C MET A 170 9.71 -5.59 -8.71
N GLY A 171 10.00 -4.41 -9.26
CA GLY A 171 10.15 -4.22 -10.70
C GLY A 171 11.52 -4.63 -11.24
N HIS A 172 12.54 -4.77 -10.38
CA HIS A 172 13.89 -5.19 -10.79
C HIS A 172 13.89 -6.65 -11.24
N PRO A 173 14.48 -7.01 -12.40
CA PRO A 173 14.39 -8.36 -12.97
C PRO A 173 14.95 -9.46 -12.06
N ASP A 174 15.96 -9.13 -11.24
CA ASP A 174 16.60 -10.08 -10.33
C ASP A 174 16.00 -10.12 -8.91
N ILE A 175 14.90 -9.43 -8.63
CA ILE A 175 14.26 -9.41 -7.30
C ILE A 175 12.90 -10.11 -7.34
N VAL A 176 12.72 -11.12 -6.49
CA VAL A 176 11.44 -11.86 -6.37
C VAL A 176 10.52 -11.18 -5.37
N MET A 177 11.07 -10.78 -4.22
CA MET A 177 10.34 -10.08 -3.17
C MET A 177 11.29 -9.14 -2.45
N ALA A 178 10.75 -8.03 -1.94
CA ALA A 178 11.47 -7.10 -1.09
C ALA A 178 10.58 -6.66 0.06
N ALA A 179 11.22 -6.36 1.19
CA ALA A 179 10.63 -5.70 2.34
C ALA A 179 11.57 -4.60 2.81
N VAL A 180 11.02 -3.45 3.16
CA VAL A 180 11.74 -2.28 3.61
C VAL A 180 11.27 -1.91 5.01
N ILE A 181 12.23 -1.70 5.90
CA ILE A 181 11.99 -1.30 7.29
C ILE A 181 12.81 -0.05 7.61
N GLY A 182 12.31 0.76 8.53
CA GLY A 182 13.09 1.85 9.12
C GLY A 182 14.02 1.30 10.20
N ILE A 183 15.29 1.70 10.15
CA ILE A 183 16.27 1.45 11.20
C ILE A 183 16.73 2.79 11.82
N PRO A 184 17.04 2.84 13.13
CA PRO A 184 17.56 4.04 13.78
C PRO A 184 18.82 4.56 13.10
N HIS A 185 18.92 5.88 12.96
CA HIS A 185 20.08 6.54 12.37
C HIS A 185 20.39 7.86 13.11
N GLU A 186 21.61 7.99 13.64
CA GLU A 186 22.03 9.10 14.52
C GLU A 186 21.68 10.50 13.99
N LYS A 187 21.86 10.72 12.68
CA LYS A 187 21.62 12.02 12.03
C LYS A 187 20.18 12.26 11.59
N TRP A 188 19.46 11.22 11.19
CA TRP A 188 18.24 11.34 10.40
C TRP A 188 17.00 10.82 11.15
N GLY A 189 17.15 10.34 12.38
CA GLY A 189 16.10 9.64 13.11
C GLY A 189 16.03 8.20 12.62
N GLU A 190 15.49 7.99 11.42
CA GLU A 190 15.43 6.68 10.77
C GLU A 190 15.99 6.71 9.33
N ARG A 191 16.43 5.56 8.85
CA ARG A 191 16.81 5.31 7.46
C ARG A 191 16.24 3.99 6.94
N PRO A 192 15.93 3.89 5.63
CA PRO A 192 15.44 2.65 5.05
C PRO A 192 16.54 1.60 4.93
N LEU A 193 16.23 0.40 5.42
CA LEU A 193 16.96 -0.83 5.17
C LEU A 193 16.08 -1.75 4.32
N MET A 194 16.62 -2.24 3.22
CA MET A 194 15.94 -3.21 2.36
C MET A 194 16.41 -4.63 2.66
N ILE A 195 15.47 -5.55 2.77
CA ILE A 195 15.69 -6.99 2.84
C ILE A 195 15.02 -7.61 1.61
N ALA A 196 15.79 -8.32 0.78
CA ALA A 196 15.34 -8.78 -0.52
C ALA A 196 15.63 -10.27 -0.75
N VAL A 197 14.76 -10.91 -1.53
CA VAL A 197 14.94 -12.27 -2.03
C VAL A 197 15.26 -12.17 -3.51
N ALA A 198 16.41 -12.72 -3.90
CA ALA A 198 16.84 -12.74 -5.29
C ALA A 198 16.05 -13.76 -6.12
N THR A 199 16.01 -13.55 -7.43
CA THR A 199 15.50 -14.56 -8.38
C THR A 199 16.40 -15.81 -8.35
N PRO A 200 15.84 -17.02 -8.49
CA PRO A 200 16.66 -18.23 -8.59
C PRO A 200 17.75 -18.08 -9.64
N ASP A 201 18.96 -18.53 -9.30
CA ASP A 201 20.15 -18.45 -10.15
C ASP A 201 20.63 -17.02 -10.49
N SER A 202 20.07 -15.98 -9.85
CA SER A 202 20.55 -14.60 -9.93
C SER A 202 21.36 -14.21 -8.70
N SER A 203 22.32 -13.30 -8.89
CA SER A 203 23.17 -12.75 -7.82
C SER A 203 23.22 -11.23 -7.91
N PRO A 204 22.10 -10.52 -7.69
CA PRO A 204 22.08 -9.06 -7.72
C PRO A 204 23.00 -8.47 -6.65
N THR A 205 23.66 -7.36 -6.97
CA THR A 205 24.42 -6.59 -5.99
C THR A 205 23.57 -5.45 -5.43
N LYS A 206 23.92 -4.98 -4.23
CA LYS A 206 23.34 -3.77 -3.63
C LYS A 206 23.35 -2.60 -4.61
N GLU A 207 24.47 -2.38 -5.29
CA GLU A 207 24.65 -1.27 -6.23
C GLU A 207 23.69 -1.37 -7.41
N SER A 208 23.45 -2.58 -7.92
CA SER A 208 22.48 -2.82 -9.01
C SER A 208 21.06 -2.45 -8.58
N VAL A 209 20.65 -2.91 -7.39
CA VAL A 209 19.31 -2.63 -6.85
C VAL A 209 19.13 -1.14 -6.61
N LEU A 210 20.09 -0.48 -5.96
CA LEU A 210 20.03 0.96 -5.69
C LEU A 210 20.04 1.80 -6.97
N ALA A 211 20.80 1.39 -7.99
CA ALA A 211 20.81 2.05 -9.30
C ALA A 211 19.43 2.01 -9.94
N TYR A 212 18.78 0.84 -9.95
CA TYR A 212 17.42 0.68 -10.49
C TYR A 212 16.39 1.52 -9.73
N LEU A 213 16.42 1.51 -8.39
CA LEU A 213 15.52 2.34 -7.57
C LEU A 213 15.69 3.84 -7.86
N SER A 214 16.92 4.28 -8.13
CA SER A 214 17.23 5.70 -8.39
C SER A 214 16.67 6.25 -9.69
N GLU A 215 16.18 5.39 -10.59
CA GLU A 215 15.52 5.81 -11.83
C GLU A 215 14.14 6.44 -11.57
N THR A 216 13.51 6.10 -10.45
CA THR A 216 12.14 6.53 -10.11
C THR A 216 12.07 7.26 -8.77
N LEU A 217 12.84 6.84 -7.77
CA LEU A 217 12.84 7.40 -6.43
C LEU A 217 13.89 8.49 -6.26
N ALA A 218 13.59 9.47 -5.42
CA ALA A 218 14.56 10.51 -5.09
C ALA A 218 15.73 9.92 -4.29
N LYS A 219 16.95 10.44 -4.50
CA LYS A 219 18.17 9.92 -3.85
C LYS A 219 18.07 9.80 -2.32
N TRP A 220 17.34 10.70 -1.67
CA TRP A 220 17.17 10.70 -0.23
C TRP A 220 16.20 9.61 0.27
N GLN A 221 15.37 9.03 -0.60
CA GLN A 221 14.44 7.94 -0.29
C GLN A 221 15.10 6.55 -0.41
N LEU A 222 16.26 6.46 -1.06
CA LEU A 222 16.92 5.19 -1.32
C LEU A 222 17.35 4.50 -0.02
N PRO A 223 17.24 3.17 0.07
CA PRO A 223 17.82 2.39 1.17
C PRO A 223 19.32 2.67 1.36
N ASP A 224 19.76 2.76 2.60
CA ASP A 224 21.18 2.86 2.92
C ASP A 224 21.89 1.52 2.72
N ASP A 225 21.17 0.41 2.89
CA ASP A 225 21.67 -0.94 2.67
C ASP A 225 20.63 -1.91 2.11
N VAL A 226 21.12 -2.98 1.48
CA VAL A 226 20.32 -4.07 0.92
C VAL A 226 20.89 -5.39 1.41
N ILE A 227 20.08 -6.14 2.17
CA ILE A 227 20.42 -7.47 2.69
C ILE A 227 19.68 -8.51 1.87
N PHE A 228 20.40 -9.52 1.37
CA PHE A 228 19.79 -10.64 0.66
C PHE A 228 19.57 -11.82 1.59
N VAL A 229 18.36 -12.38 1.55
CA VAL A 229 17.93 -13.54 2.35
C VAL A 229 17.29 -14.59 1.45
N ASP A 230 17.28 -15.84 1.90
CA ASP A 230 16.66 -16.94 1.15
C ASP A 230 15.13 -16.81 1.11
N GLU A 231 14.52 -16.33 2.20
CA GLU A 231 13.08 -16.08 2.30
C GLU A 231 12.74 -14.93 3.25
N LEU A 232 11.58 -14.31 3.06
CA LEU A 232 11.03 -13.30 3.99
C LEU A 232 10.05 -13.95 4.97
N PRO A 233 10.00 -13.50 6.24
CA PRO A 233 9.06 -14.03 7.20
C PRO A 233 7.62 -13.67 6.80
N MET A 234 6.79 -14.68 6.55
CA MET A 234 5.40 -14.49 6.13
C MET A 234 4.43 -14.71 7.30
N GLY A 235 3.35 -13.92 7.33
CA GLY A 235 2.24 -14.07 8.26
C GLY A 235 1.19 -15.04 7.76
N ALA A 236 0.27 -15.43 8.66
CA ALA A 236 -0.82 -16.37 8.35
C ALA A 236 -1.74 -15.92 7.19
N THR A 237 -1.74 -14.63 6.85
CA THR A 237 -2.49 -14.04 5.74
C THR A 237 -1.65 -13.86 4.46
N GLY A 238 -0.43 -14.42 4.39
CA GLY A 238 0.46 -14.31 3.24
C GLY A 238 1.14 -12.95 3.06
N LYS A 239 1.28 -12.16 4.14
CA LYS A 239 1.95 -10.85 4.14
C LYS A 239 3.31 -10.92 4.83
N VAL A 240 4.29 -10.13 4.40
CA VAL A 240 5.58 -10.04 5.10
C VAL A 240 5.38 -9.48 6.51
N ARG A 241 5.98 -10.13 7.50
CA ARG A 241 5.98 -9.71 8.91
C ARG A 241 7.13 -8.76 9.18
N LYS A 242 6.96 -7.48 8.83
CA LYS A 242 7.95 -6.43 9.09
C LYS A 242 8.36 -6.30 10.56
N VAL A 243 7.47 -6.65 11.50
CA VAL A 243 7.79 -6.70 12.93
C VAL A 243 8.96 -7.66 13.21
N THR A 244 8.93 -8.86 12.62
CA THR A 244 10.02 -9.84 12.78
C THR A 244 11.30 -9.35 12.13
N LEU A 245 11.22 -8.70 10.97
CA LEU A 245 12.39 -8.08 10.34
C LEU A 245 12.98 -6.96 11.19
N ARG A 246 12.16 -6.14 11.87
CA ARG A 246 12.67 -5.13 12.82
C ARG A 246 13.31 -5.75 14.05
N GLU A 247 12.79 -6.86 14.56
CA GLU A 247 13.40 -7.58 15.68
C GLU A 247 14.78 -8.15 15.29
N GLU A 248 14.94 -8.62 14.05
CA GLU A 248 16.19 -9.23 13.57
C GLU A 248 17.23 -8.21 13.08
N TYR A 249 16.78 -7.14 12.41
CA TYR A 249 17.65 -6.20 11.69
C TYR A 249 17.54 -4.75 12.17
N GLY A 250 16.64 -4.45 13.10
CA GLY A 250 16.30 -3.09 13.52
C GLY A 250 17.42 -2.34 14.25
N GLY A 251 18.43 -3.04 14.77
CA GLY A 251 19.41 -2.45 15.70
C GLY A 251 18.77 -2.11 17.06
N GLU A 252 19.59 -2.02 18.12
CA GLU A 252 19.15 -1.52 19.43
C GLU A 252 18.90 0.00 19.43
#